data_AF-A0A554KWE8-F1
#
_entry.id   AF-A0A554KWE8-F1
#
_cell.length_a   1.000
_cell.length_b   1.000
_cell.length_c   1.000
_cell.angle_alpha   90.00
_cell.angle_beta   90.00
_cell.angle_gamma   90.00
#
_symmetry.space_group_name_H-M   'P 1'
#
loop_
_entity.id
_entity.type
_entity.pdbx_description
1 polymer ?
#
loop_
_entity_poly.entity_id
_entity_poly.type
_entity_poly.pdbx_seq_one_letter_code
_entity_poly.pdbx_strand_id
1 'polypeptide(L)'
;MNLSVKEITTTEFATLEKQIRASHVGISSLVETWKSLDAYFNKASIFEDEKFRWTYFRIYTELTWKLLDSQSRDFVINVAVARQIPMAIQLGFNVFEEILRYIGSHTVDKTDAEGLYLKMQKSFLESKAIIGAWQGKNVSIAQIIQEINSVYEKGDSLAQADFENKLLQIMFPDEISKKYSTADPEDVKENFLDLVSSFQTFTIENIWYIVDAFLNPEKYQNATSSQAASSALTKPEPSKPAVSPQPIPKQEEPKLVVPPTIRPKPTPQQIKSQIESQFKKDAEGNLVDIEGVMTKLGELAEKNNDPKIADMIYFDEKESKFKWNI
;
A
#
# COMPACT_ATOMS: atom_id res chain seq x y z
N MET A 1 15.14 9.35 30.12
CA MET A 1 16.51 8.79 30.31
C MET A 1 17.36 9.16 29.09
N ASN A 2 18.55 9.74 29.27
CA ASN A 2 19.40 10.04 28.11
C ASN A 2 20.21 8.80 27.71
N LEU A 3 20.02 8.33 26.48
CA LEU A 3 20.69 7.15 25.94
C LEU A 3 21.77 7.54 24.93
N SER A 4 22.91 6.84 25.00
CA SER A 4 23.93 6.85 23.96
C SER A 4 23.91 5.50 23.26
N VAL A 5 23.60 5.50 21.96
CA VAL A 5 23.60 4.29 21.13
C VAL A 5 25.05 3.85 20.92
N LYS A 6 25.34 2.62 21.31
CA LYS A 6 26.66 2.01 21.20
C LYS A 6 26.51 0.53 20.87
N GLU A 7 27.50 -0.04 20.23
CA GLU A 7 27.51 -1.47 19.94
C GLU A 7 27.66 -2.28 21.24
N ILE A 8 26.63 -3.04 21.56
CA ILE A 8 26.57 -3.96 22.69
C ILE A 8 25.82 -5.22 22.28
N THR A 9 26.19 -6.34 22.89
CA THR A 9 25.53 -7.62 22.61
C THR A 9 24.08 -7.61 23.10
N THR A 10 23.24 -8.46 22.53
CA THR A 10 21.83 -8.60 22.97
C THR A 10 21.73 -9.06 24.45
N THR A 11 22.71 -9.83 24.93
CA THR A 11 22.80 -10.25 26.34
C THR A 11 23.11 -9.08 27.27
N GLU A 12 24.07 -8.22 26.91
CA GLU A 12 24.37 -7.01 27.68
C GLU A 12 23.21 -6.02 27.63
N PHE A 13 22.58 -5.90 26.45
CA PHE A 13 21.43 -5.04 26.24
C PHE A 13 20.24 -5.42 27.13
N ALA A 14 20.04 -6.69 27.46
CA ALA A 14 18.94 -7.13 28.31
C ALA A 14 18.94 -6.44 29.70
N THR A 15 20.13 -6.14 30.24
CA THR A 15 20.23 -5.39 31.52
C THR A 15 19.87 -3.92 31.32
N LEU A 16 20.39 -3.31 30.25
CA LEU A 16 20.09 -1.92 29.91
C LEU A 16 18.61 -1.72 29.58
N GLU A 17 17.99 -2.66 28.86
CA GLU A 17 16.57 -2.64 28.55
C GLU A 17 15.71 -2.63 29.80
N LYS A 18 16.04 -3.45 30.81
CA LYS A 18 15.34 -3.42 32.11
C LYS A 18 15.44 -2.04 32.76
N GLN A 19 16.60 -1.39 32.70
CA GLN A 19 16.78 -0.04 33.23
C GLN A 19 15.97 1.00 32.45
N ILE A 20 15.97 0.91 31.12
CA ILE A 20 15.17 1.77 30.24
C ILE A 20 13.68 1.62 30.60
N ARG A 21 13.17 0.39 30.64
CA ARG A 21 11.76 0.11 30.96
C ARG A 21 11.39 0.56 32.37
N ALA A 22 12.26 0.35 33.37
CA ALA A 22 12.04 0.83 34.73
C ALA A 22 12.03 2.36 34.84
N SER A 23 12.71 3.06 33.93
CA SER A 23 12.72 4.53 33.89
C SER A 23 11.41 5.13 33.34
N HIS A 24 10.55 4.33 32.72
CA HIS A 24 9.31 4.78 32.09
C HIS A 24 8.16 4.93 33.11
N VAL A 25 8.28 5.91 34.00
CA VAL A 25 7.27 6.20 35.05
C VAL A 25 6.11 7.07 34.50
N GLY A 26 6.23 7.60 33.28
CA GLY A 26 5.17 8.33 32.60
C GLY A 26 5.54 8.78 31.17
N ILE A 27 4.59 9.44 30.49
CA ILE A 27 4.76 9.90 29.08
C ILE A 27 6.02 10.75 28.88
N SER A 28 6.33 11.68 29.79
CA SER A 28 7.52 12.53 29.64
C SER A 28 8.82 11.73 29.57
N SER A 29 8.96 10.70 30.41
CA SER A 29 10.14 9.83 30.40
C SER A 29 10.25 8.96 29.15
N LEU A 30 9.11 8.51 28.59
CA LEU A 30 9.05 7.81 27.30
C LEU A 30 9.51 8.72 26.17
N VAL A 31 9.00 9.95 26.12
CA VAL A 31 9.36 10.95 25.11
C VAL A 31 10.83 11.31 25.17
N GLU A 32 11.42 11.46 26.36
CA GLU A 32 12.85 11.70 26.51
C GLU A 32 13.70 10.54 25.96
N THR A 33 13.37 9.31 26.35
CA THR A 33 14.06 8.12 25.86
C THR A 33 13.94 8.01 24.34
N TRP A 34 12.74 8.23 23.81
CA TRP A 34 12.49 8.26 22.36
C TRP A 34 13.34 9.32 21.66
N LYS A 35 13.39 10.57 22.18
CA LYS A 35 14.21 11.65 21.60
C LYS A 35 15.70 11.31 21.56
N SER A 36 16.23 10.65 22.59
CA SER A 36 17.63 10.20 22.58
C SER A 36 17.90 9.15 21.49
N LEU A 37 16.97 8.22 21.26
CA LEU A 37 17.08 7.22 20.20
C LEU A 37 16.88 7.85 18.81
N ASP A 38 15.91 8.76 18.68
CA ASP A 38 15.60 9.48 17.46
C ASP A 38 16.79 10.31 16.96
N ALA A 39 17.49 11.01 17.88
CA ALA A 39 18.67 11.79 17.56
C ALA A 39 19.78 10.98 16.87
N TYR A 40 19.80 9.66 17.10
CA TYR A 40 20.68 8.71 16.41
C TYR A 40 20.02 8.17 15.12
N PHE A 41 18.90 7.45 15.24
CA PHE A 41 18.33 6.67 14.12
C PHE A 41 17.78 7.52 12.97
N ASN A 42 17.31 8.74 13.25
CA ASN A 42 16.84 9.64 12.21
C ASN A 42 17.96 10.08 11.24
N LYS A 43 19.23 10.04 11.70
CA LYS A 43 20.41 10.33 10.88
C LYS A 43 21.15 9.08 10.41
N ALA A 44 20.89 7.95 11.05
CA ALA A 44 21.55 6.69 10.75
C ALA A 44 21.07 6.11 9.42
N SER A 45 21.93 5.33 8.77
CA SER A 45 21.54 4.57 7.57
C SER A 45 20.65 3.39 7.95
N ILE A 46 19.90 2.85 6.98
CA ILE A 46 19.07 1.66 7.18
C ILE A 46 19.90 0.43 7.63
N PHE A 47 21.20 0.37 7.32
CA PHE A 47 22.05 -0.71 7.80
C PHE A 47 22.29 -0.66 9.30
N GLU A 48 22.23 0.53 9.92
CA GLU A 48 22.29 0.65 11.38
C GLU A 48 21.01 0.13 12.03
N ASP A 49 19.86 0.24 11.35
CA ASP A 49 18.59 -0.33 11.83
C ASP A 49 18.72 -1.86 11.97
N GLU A 50 19.34 -2.52 10.98
CA GLU A 50 19.61 -3.97 11.04
C GLU A 50 20.64 -4.31 12.13
N LYS A 51 21.73 -3.54 12.20
CA LYS A 51 22.78 -3.73 13.23
C LYS A 51 22.21 -3.69 14.65
N PHE A 52 21.28 -2.77 14.91
CA PHE A 52 20.65 -2.59 16.22
C PHE A 52 19.26 -3.18 16.32
N ARG A 53 18.87 -4.05 15.38
CA ARG A 53 17.52 -4.60 15.24
C ARG A 53 16.97 -5.13 16.53
N TRP A 54 17.73 -6.00 17.22
CA TRP A 54 17.30 -6.65 18.46
C TRP A 54 17.72 -5.90 19.74
N THR A 55 18.23 -4.68 19.61
CA THR A 55 18.66 -3.82 20.73
C THR A 55 17.93 -2.47 20.69
N TYR A 56 18.63 -1.40 20.34
CA TYR A 56 18.12 -0.04 20.40
C TYR A 56 17.02 0.23 19.37
N PHE A 57 17.11 -0.35 18.16
CA PHE A 57 16.15 -0.10 17.08
C PHE A 57 14.76 -0.67 17.42
N ARG A 58 14.70 -1.84 18.07
CA ARG A 58 13.45 -2.42 18.59
C ARG A 58 12.76 -1.49 19.59
N ILE A 59 13.50 -0.99 20.58
CA ILE A 59 12.94 -0.04 21.56
C ILE A 59 12.52 1.25 20.88
N TYR A 60 13.34 1.77 19.96
CA TYR A 60 13.02 2.97 19.21
C TYR A 60 11.72 2.82 18.41
N THR A 61 11.53 1.68 17.74
CA THR A 61 10.30 1.34 17.03
C THR A 61 9.13 1.24 18.01
N GLU A 62 9.24 0.46 19.08
CA GLU A 62 8.18 0.33 20.10
C GLU A 62 7.71 1.70 20.61
N LEU A 63 8.64 2.59 20.96
CA LEU A 63 8.33 3.92 21.45
C LEU A 63 7.76 4.83 20.35
N THR A 64 8.26 4.73 19.12
CA THR A 64 7.75 5.51 17.98
C THR A 64 6.29 5.22 17.74
N TRP A 65 5.90 3.94 17.68
CA TRP A 65 4.52 3.54 17.41
C TRP A 65 3.58 3.81 18.59
N LYS A 66 4.07 3.72 19.84
CA LYS A 66 3.30 4.16 21.02
C LYS A 66 3.08 5.68 21.08
N LEU A 67 3.94 6.45 20.42
CA LEU A 67 3.89 7.91 20.39
C LEU A 67 3.47 8.45 19.02
N LEU A 68 2.93 7.61 18.13
CA LEU A 68 2.72 7.92 16.72
C LEU A 68 1.86 9.18 16.54
N ASP A 69 0.76 9.29 17.30
CA ASP A 69 -0.16 10.43 17.29
C ASP A 69 0.47 11.76 17.73
N SER A 70 1.67 11.76 18.30
CA SER A 70 2.40 12.99 18.66
C SER A 70 3.50 13.37 17.66
N GLN A 71 3.67 12.58 16.59
CA GLN A 71 4.73 12.77 15.61
C GLN A 71 4.28 13.61 14.42
N SER A 72 5.23 14.31 13.81
CA SER A 72 4.97 15.07 12.58
C SER A 72 4.70 14.13 11.40
N ARG A 73 3.91 14.60 10.44
CA ARG A 73 3.58 13.82 9.23
C ARG A 73 4.84 13.39 8.46
N ASP A 74 5.80 14.29 8.31
CA ASP A 74 7.07 13.98 7.64
C ASP A 74 7.85 12.89 8.35
N PHE A 75 7.85 12.88 9.68
CA PHE A 75 8.49 11.82 10.45
C PHE A 75 7.77 10.49 10.27
N VAL A 76 6.43 10.47 10.37
CA VAL A 76 5.66 9.23 10.20
C VAL A 76 5.85 8.65 8.81
N ILE A 77 5.82 9.47 7.75
CA ILE A 77 6.02 9.00 6.37
C ILE A 77 7.43 8.45 6.18
N ASN A 78 8.46 9.21 6.56
CA ASN A 78 9.85 8.95 6.17
C ASN A 78 10.62 8.06 7.16
N VAL A 79 10.10 7.85 8.38
CA VAL A 79 10.74 7.03 9.41
C VAL A 79 9.84 5.89 9.83
N ALA A 80 8.66 6.17 10.39
CA ALA A 80 7.79 5.11 10.91
C ALA A 80 7.33 4.15 9.80
N VAL A 81 6.72 4.69 8.74
CA VAL A 81 6.23 3.91 7.59
C VAL A 81 7.39 3.43 6.72
N ALA A 82 8.31 4.31 6.34
CA ALA A 82 9.39 3.94 5.43
C ALA A 82 10.38 2.91 6.01
N ARG A 83 10.60 2.88 7.33
CA ARG A 83 11.72 2.13 7.94
C ARG A 83 11.31 1.13 9.00
N GLN A 84 10.30 1.44 9.82
CA GLN A 84 10.06 0.68 11.04
C GLN A 84 8.99 -0.41 10.93
N ILE A 85 8.20 -0.45 9.85
CA ILE A 85 7.08 -1.40 9.68
C ILE A 85 7.47 -2.86 9.97
N PRO A 86 8.58 -3.43 9.45
CA PRO A 86 8.92 -4.83 9.72
C PRO A 86 9.07 -5.12 11.21
N MET A 87 9.75 -4.22 11.94
CA MET A 87 9.93 -4.34 13.39
C MET A 87 8.62 -4.06 14.14
N ALA A 88 7.80 -3.12 13.68
CA ALA A 88 6.52 -2.81 14.30
C ALA A 88 5.56 -4.02 14.26
N ILE A 89 5.50 -4.73 13.12
CA ILE A 89 4.70 -5.95 12.99
C ILE A 89 5.25 -7.05 13.91
N GLN A 90 6.57 -7.24 13.98
CA GLN A 90 7.19 -8.19 14.93
C GLN A 90 6.92 -7.84 16.40
N LEU A 91 6.73 -6.55 16.69
CA LEU A 91 6.31 -6.06 18.00
C LEU A 91 4.79 -6.13 18.22
N GLY A 92 4.04 -6.75 17.30
CA GLY A 92 2.60 -6.98 17.42
C GLY A 92 1.74 -5.74 17.25
N PHE A 93 2.26 -4.67 16.64
CA PHE A 93 1.43 -3.54 16.26
C PHE A 93 0.57 -3.90 15.06
N ASN A 94 -0.74 -3.61 15.13
CA ASN A 94 -1.58 -3.56 13.95
C ASN A 94 -1.26 -2.27 13.17
N VAL A 95 -0.23 -2.35 12.33
CA VAL A 95 0.32 -1.20 11.61
C VAL A 95 -0.74 -0.48 10.77
N PHE A 96 -1.67 -1.21 10.14
CA PHE A 96 -2.69 -0.59 9.31
C PHE A 96 -3.68 0.24 10.15
N GLU A 97 -4.15 -0.31 11.27
CA GLU A 97 -5.03 0.43 12.19
C GLU A 97 -4.36 1.67 12.78
N GLU A 98 -3.07 1.57 13.14
CA GLU A 98 -2.31 2.72 13.65
C GLU A 98 -2.14 3.80 12.58
N ILE A 99 -1.97 3.42 11.30
CA ILE A 99 -1.95 4.36 10.17
C ILE A 99 -3.31 5.01 9.97
N LEU A 100 -4.41 4.26 10.01
CA LEU A 100 -5.76 4.82 9.88
C LEU A 100 -6.08 5.80 11.02
N ARG A 101 -5.73 5.42 12.26
CA ARG A 101 -5.86 6.29 13.44
C ARG A 101 -5.07 7.58 13.25
N TYR A 102 -3.82 7.47 12.83
CA TYR A 102 -2.95 8.63 12.60
C TYR A 102 -3.51 9.55 11.52
N ILE A 103 -3.94 8.99 10.38
CA ILE A 103 -4.54 9.79 9.28
C ILE A 103 -5.76 10.54 9.81
N GLY A 104 -6.67 9.85 10.50
CA GLY A 104 -7.89 10.48 11.00
C GLY A 104 -7.67 11.52 12.11
N SER A 105 -6.60 11.39 12.91
CA SER A 105 -6.24 12.40 13.92
C SER A 105 -5.42 13.57 13.36
N HIS A 106 -4.79 13.38 12.19
CA HIS A 106 -3.85 14.35 11.62
C HIS A 106 -4.34 15.01 10.34
N THR A 107 -5.55 14.78 9.86
CA THR A 107 -6.07 15.36 8.61
C THR A 107 -7.36 16.14 8.87
N VAL A 108 -7.59 17.17 8.05
CA VAL A 108 -8.75 18.07 8.23
C VAL A 108 -9.88 17.81 7.25
N ASP A 109 -9.56 17.21 6.11
CA ASP A 109 -10.51 16.93 5.04
C ASP A 109 -10.09 15.73 4.20
N LYS A 110 -10.95 15.36 3.25
CA LYS A 110 -10.77 14.24 2.34
C LYS A 110 -9.48 14.35 1.52
N THR A 111 -9.23 15.49 0.89
CA THR A 111 -8.06 15.69 0.02
C THR A 111 -6.75 15.58 0.81
N ASP A 112 -6.73 16.09 2.03
CA ASP A 112 -5.58 16.01 2.93
C ASP A 112 -5.31 14.57 3.38
N ALA A 113 -6.35 13.80 3.71
CA ALA A 113 -6.23 12.38 4.04
C ALA A 113 -5.73 11.53 2.87
N GLU A 114 -6.28 11.78 1.68
CA GLU A 114 -5.84 11.16 0.42
C GLU A 114 -4.37 11.42 0.15
N GLY A 115 -3.94 12.68 0.25
CA GLY A 115 -2.56 13.09 0.03
C GLY A 115 -1.59 12.51 1.07
N LEU A 116 -2.01 12.42 2.34
CA LEU A 116 -1.20 11.80 3.40
C LEU A 116 -1.07 10.29 3.19
N TYR A 117 -2.18 9.60 2.90
CA TYR A 117 -2.17 8.17 2.64
C TYR A 117 -1.31 7.81 1.43
N LEU A 118 -1.45 8.53 0.32
CA LEU A 118 -0.64 8.31 -0.88
C LEU A 118 0.87 8.40 -0.59
N LYS A 119 1.28 9.38 0.22
CA LYS A 119 2.69 9.51 0.62
C LYS A 119 3.15 8.34 1.48
N MET A 120 2.32 7.89 2.43
CA MET A 120 2.63 6.71 3.25
C MET A 120 2.69 5.43 2.42
N GLN A 121 1.70 5.19 1.56
CA GLN A 121 1.64 4.08 0.62
C GLN A 121 2.90 4.03 -0.25
N LYS A 122 3.25 5.14 -0.92
CA LYS A 122 4.47 5.22 -1.73
C LYS A 122 5.72 4.92 -0.90
N SER A 123 5.83 5.52 0.29
CA SER A 123 6.97 5.34 1.19
C SER A 123 7.16 3.88 1.63
N PHE A 124 6.07 3.15 1.87
CA PHE A 124 6.10 1.73 2.19
C PHE A 124 6.43 0.86 0.96
N LEU A 125 5.72 1.06 -0.16
CA LEU A 125 5.89 0.23 -1.37
C LEU A 125 7.30 0.36 -1.98
N GLU A 126 7.91 1.54 -1.87
CA GLU A 126 9.27 1.83 -2.35
C GLU A 126 10.35 1.66 -1.26
N SER A 127 9.98 1.12 -0.09
CA SER A 127 10.87 1.08 1.07
C SER A 127 12.11 0.20 0.86
N LYS A 128 13.26 0.78 1.21
CA LYS A 128 14.56 0.10 1.27
C LYS A 128 14.85 -0.53 2.63
N ALA A 129 13.91 -0.46 3.57
CA ALA A 129 14.08 -1.03 4.90
C ALA A 129 14.31 -2.54 4.81
N ILE A 130 15.24 -3.04 5.62
CA ILE A 130 15.60 -4.45 5.65
C ILE A 130 14.54 -5.20 6.45
N ILE A 131 13.87 -6.15 5.81
CA ILE A 131 12.92 -7.07 6.46
C ILE A 131 13.63 -8.27 7.06
N GLY A 132 14.80 -8.63 6.52
CA GLY A 132 15.63 -9.72 7.04
C GLY A 132 16.68 -10.16 6.04
N ALA A 133 17.12 -11.41 6.16
CA ALA A 133 18.14 -11.97 5.29
C ALA A 133 17.68 -13.28 4.65
N TRP A 134 18.00 -13.46 3.38
CA TRP A 134 17.81 -14.71 2.64
C TRP A 134 19.14 -15.14 2.04
N GLN A 135 19.59 -16.36 2.34
CA GLN A 135 20.85 -16.91 1.83
C GLN A 135 22.06 -15.96 2.04
N GLY A 136 22.12 -15.32 3.21
CA GLY A 136 23.19 -14.39 3.58
C GLY A 136 23.12 -13.00 2.93
N LYS A 137 22.03 -12.67 2.24
CA LYS A 137 21.81 -11.34 1.65
C LYS A 137 20.64 -10.64 2.31
N ASN A 138 20.82 -9.35 2.61
CA ASN A 138 19.72 -8.52 3.11
C ASN A 138 18.62 -8.42 2.04
N VAL A 139 17.38 -8.54 2.50
CA VAL A 139 16.18 -8.41 1.69
C VAL A 139 15.41 -7.20 2.17
N SER A 140 15.02 -6.32 1.24
CA SER A 140 14.23 -5.12 1.56
C SER A 140 12.73 -5.34 1.38
N ILE A 141 11.93 -4.45 1.98
CA ILE A 141 10.47 -4.43 1.79
C ILE A 141 10.10 -4.38 0.31
N ALA A 142 10.66 -3.44 -0.46
CA ALA A 142 10.37 -3.32 -1.89
C ALA A 142 10.67 -4.60 -2.69
N GLN A 143 11.73 -5.35 -2.34
CA GLN A 143 12.05 -6.62 -2.98
C GLN A 143 11.01 -7.70 -2.67
N ILE A 144 10.56 -7.78 -1.42
CA ILE A 144 9.49 -8.70 -1.01
C ILE A 144 8.19 -8.36 -1.73
N ILE A 145 7.82 -7.08 -1.83
CA ILE A 145 6.59 -6.66 -2.51
C ILE A 145 6.62 -7.04 -4.00
N GLN A 146 7.76 -6.86 -4.67
CA GLN A 146 7.93 -7.31 -6.06
C GLN A 146 7.75 -8.83 -6.20
N GLU A 147 8.23 -9.60 -5.23
CA GLU A 147 8.08 -11.05 -5.22
C GLU A 147 6.63 -11.47 -4.94
N ILE A 148 5.94 -10.81 -4.00
CA ILE A 148 4.50 -11.00 -3.74
C ILE A 148 3.72 -10.83 -5.04
N ASN A 149 3.90 -9.71 -5.75
CA ASN A 149 3.20 -9.45 -7.01
C ASN A 149 3.46 -10.56 -8.04
N SER A 150 4.73 -10.96 -8.19
CA SER A 150 5.14 -11.98 -9.15
C SER A 150 4.56 -13.38 -8.86
N VAL A 151 4.34 -13.71 -7.59
CA VAL A 151 3.80 -15.01 -7.15
C VAL A 151 2.27 -15.00 -7.18
N TYR A 152 1.66 -13.92 -6.72
CA TYR A 152 0.20 -13.82 -6.59
C TYR A 152 -0.50 -13.59 -7.93
N GLU A 153 0.11 -12.88 -8.88
CA GLU A 153 -0.43 -12.72 -10.24
C GLU A 153 -0.60 -14.04 -10.99
N LYS A 154 0.22 -15.05 -10.68
CA LYS A 154 0.16 -16.36 -11.33
C LYS A 154 -0.95 -17.25 -10.79
N GLY A 155 -1.48 -16.95 -9.61
CA GLY A 155 -2.52 -17.74 -8.94
C GLY A 155 -2.09 -19.17 -8.58
N ASP A 156 -0.78 -19.45 -8.49
CA ASP A 156 -0.26 -20.76 -8.12
C ASP A 156 -0.18 -20.90 -6.60
N SER A 157 -1.09 -21.69 -6.04
CA SER A 157 -1.18 -21.91 -4.58
C SER A 157 0.08 -22.55 -3.98
N LEU A 158 0.79 -23.39 -4.75
CA LEU A 158 2.02 -24.01 -4.25
C LEU A 158 3.14 -22.97 -4.18
N ALA A 159 3.26 -22.14 -5.22
CA ALA A 159 4.23 -21.04 -5.23
C ALA A 159 3.96 -20.02 -4.12
N GLN A 160 2.68 -19.74 -3.82
CA GLN A 160 2.29 -18.89 -2.69
C GLN A 160 2.72 -19.48 -1.35
N ALA A 161 2.43 -20.76 -1.10
CA ALA A 161 2.84 -21.43 0.14
C ALA A 161 4.37 -21.49 0.30
N ASP A 162 5.12 -21.74 -0.77
CA ASP A 162 6.58 -21.73 -0.76
C ASP A 162 7.13 -20.33 -0.44
N PHE A 163 6.52 -19.29 -1.02
CA PHE A 163 6.87 -17.90 -0.74
C PHE A 163 6.56 -17.51 0.71
N GLU A 164 5.41 -17.88 1.24
CA GLU A 164 5.03 -17.61 2.63
C GLU A 164 6.03 -18.24 3.61
N ASN A 165 6.42 -19.49 3.37
CA ASN A 165 7.47 -20.16 4.15
C ASN A 165 8.82 -19.45 4.04
N LYS A 166 9.18 -18.95 2.86
CA LYS A 166 10.38 -18.14 2.66
C LYS A 166 10.30 -16.81 3.43
N LEU A 167 9.15 -16.13 3.41
CA LEU A 167 8.95 -14.87 4.12
C LEU A 167 9.15 -15.06 5.63
N LEU A 168 8.59 -16.13 6.21
CA LEU A 168 8.83 -16.49 7.61
C LEU A 168 10.31 -16.67 7.92
N GLN A 169 11.05 -17.39 7.08
CA GLN A 169 12.50 -17.58 7.26
C GLN A 169 13.29 -16.28 7.13
N ILE A 170 12.84 -15.34 6.29
CA ILE A 170 13.46 -14.02 6.16
C ILE A 170 13.23 -13.20 7.42
N MET A 171 12.00 -13.16 7.92
CA MET A 171 11.63 -12.37 9.11
C MET A 171 12.17 -13.00 10.40
N PHE A 172 12.29 -14.32 10.45
CA PHE A 172 12.72 -15.09 11.61
C PHE A 172 13.89 -16.03 11.30
N PRO A 173 15.08 -15.48 10.96
CA PRO A 173 16.22 -16.29 10.51
C PRO A 173 16.89 -17.09 11.65
N ASP A 174 16.64 -16.72 12.91
CA ASP A 174 17.30 -17.31 14.08
C ASP A 174 16.42 -17.30 15.34
N GLU A 175 16.88 -17.94 16.42
CA GLU A 175 16.15 -17.96 17.70
C GLU A 175 16.11 -16.60 18.41
N ILE A 176 17.01 -15.67 18.08
CA ILE A 176 17.02 -14.32 18.65
C ILE A 176 15.79 -13.56 18.16
N SER A 177 15.46 -13.67 16.88
CA SER A 177 14.28 -13.05 16.29
C SER A 177 12.97 -13.49 16.97
N LYS A 178 12.82 -14.80 17.21
CA LYS A 178 11.67 -15.36 17.93
C LYS A 178 11.61 -14.90 19.38
N LYS A 179 12.75 -14.83 20.06
CA LYS A 179 12.83 -14.42 21.48
C LYS A 179 12.38 -12.97 21.71
N TYR A 180 12.69 -12.08 20.79
CA TYR A 180 12.44 -10.64 20.96
C TYR A 180 11.20 -10.13 20.20
N SER A 181 10.62 -10.97 19.33
CA SER A 181 9.26 -10.78 18.80
C SER A 181 8.24 -10.92 19.92
N THR A 182 7.19 -10.10 19.88
CA THR A 182 6.05 -10.21 20.80
C THR A 182 4.81 -10.80 20.13
N ALA A 183 4.80 -10.87 18.80
CA ALA A 183 3.77 -11.53 18.01
C ALA A 183 4.22 -12.93 17.54
N ASP A 184 3.24 -13.80 17.31
CA ASP A 184 3.46 -15.11 16.73
C ASP A 184 4.02 -14.98 15.29
N PRO A 185 4.96 -15.84 14.85
CA PRO A 185 5.49 -15.76 13.50
C PRO A 185 4.45 -15.80 12.39
N GLU A 186 3.41 -16.62 12.51
CA GLU A 186 2.33 -16.68 11.52
C GLU A 186 1.53 -15.38 11.50
N ASP A 187 1.16 -14.86 12.68
CA ASP A 187 0.48 -13.55 12.79
C ASP A 187 1.32 -12.44 12.16
N VAL A 188 2.65 -12.47 12.35
CA VAL A 188 3.57 -11.47 11.76
C VAL A 188 3.57 -11.55 10.24
N LYS A 189 3.60 -12.76 9.69
CA LYS A 189 3.53 -12.99 8.24
C LYS A 189 2.19 -12.53 7.69
N GLU A 190 1.08 -12.95 8.29
CA GLU A 190 -0.28 -12.58 7.87
C GLU A 190 -0.48 -11.06 7.92
N ASN A 191 -0.14 -10.41 9.03
CA ASN A 191 -0.25 -8.95 9.16
C ASN A 191 0.61 -8.20 8.13
N PHE A 192 1.78 -8.72 7.78
CA PHE A 192 2.61 -8.12 6.73
C PHE A 192 1.95 -8.25 5.34
N LEU A 193 1.44 -9.44 5.00
CA LEU A 193 0.75 -9.67 3.73
C LEU A 193 -0.54 -8.86 3.61
N ASP A 194 -1.32 -8.79 4.68
CA ASP A 194 -2.54 -7.99 4.76
C ASP A 194 -2.24 -6.50 4.62
N LEU A 195 -1.14 -6.02 5.19
CA LEU A 195 -0.70 -4.64 5.03
C LEU A 195 -0.30 -4.33 3.57
N VAL A 196 0.47 -5.23 2.93
CA VAL A 196 0.82 -5.09 1.51
C VAL A 196 -0.43 -5.08 0.65
N SER A 197 -1.33 -6.05 0.87
CA SER A 197 -2.61 -6.15 0.16
C SER A 197 -3.47 -4.89 0.34
N SER A 198 -3.55 -4.37 1.57
CA SER A 198 -4.27 -3.13 1.89
C SER A 198 -3.71 -1.93 1.13
N PHE A 199 -2.38 -1.75 1.15
CA PHE A 199 -1.73 -0.69 0.38
C PHE A 199 -1.81 -0.86 -1.13
N GLN A 200 -2.06 -2.06 -1.65
CA GLN A 200 -2.23 -2.27 -3.10
C GLN A 200 -3.68 -2.18 -3.56
N THR A 201 -4.63 -2.54 -2.69
CA THR A 201 -6.04 -2.69 -3.05
C THR A 201 -6.84 -1.42 -2.80
N PHE A 202 -6.54 -0.68 -1.73
CA PHE A 202 -7.32 0.52 -1.41
C PHE A 202 -6.98 1.65 -2.37
N THR A 203 -7.99 2.07 -3.14
CA THR A 203 -7.88 3.26 -3.97
C THR A 203 -7.80 4.49 -3.08
N ILE A 204 -7.04 5.48 -3.53
CA ILE A 204 -6.80 6.71 -2.77
C ILE A 204 -8.14 7.36 -2.42
N GLU A 205 -9.09 7.38 -3.35
CA GLU A 205 -10.39 8.05 -3.19
C GLU A 205 -11.26 7.44 -2.08
N ASN A 206 -10.96 6.19 -1.69
CA ASN A 206 -11.70 5.45 -0.69
C ASN A 206 -11.11 5.58 0.72
N ILE A 207 -9.87 6.07 0.87
CA ILE A 207 -9.21 6.07 2.18
C ILE A 207 -9.96 6.91 3.21
N TRP A 208 -10.53 8.04 2.81
CA TRP A 208 -11.32 8.89 3.71
C TRP A 208 -12.51 8.14 4.31
N TYR A 209 -13.24 7.37 3.50
CA TYR A 209 -14.37 6.57 3.98
C TYR A 209 -13.92 5.42 4.87
N ILE A 210 -12.78 4.79 4.55
CA ILE A 210 -12.18 3.73 5.39
C ILE A 210 -11.79 4.30 6.76
N VAL A 211 -11.15 5.48 6.80
CA VAL A 211 -10.78 6.17 8.03
C VAL A 211 -12.02 6.58 8.83
N ASP A 212 -13.04 7.17 8.21
CA ASP A 212 -14.27 7.56 8.92
C ASP A 212 -15.03 6.34 9.44
N ALA A 213 -15.10 5.24 8.68
CA ALA A 213 -15.72 4.00 9.12
C ALA A 213 -14.95 3.31 10.26
N PHE A 214 -13.62 3.42 10.25
CA PHE A 214 -12.76 2.92 11.32
C PHE A 214 -12.93 3.72 12.62
N LEU A 215 -12.98 5.05 12.53
CA LEU A 215 -13.11 5.93 13.70
C LEU A 215 -14.54 6.06 14.23
N ASN A 216 -15.54 5.91 13.36
CA ASN A 216 -16.95 6.08 13.68
C ASN A 216 -17.78 4.87 13.17
N PRO A 217 -17.48 3.64 13.61
CA PRO A 217 -18.12 2.43 13.10
C PRO A 217 -19.65 2.44 13.25
N GLU A 218 -20.17 3.11 14.27
CA GLU A 218 -21.61 3.26 14.54
C GLU A 218 -22.38 3.97 13.42
N LYS A 219 -21.72 4.85 12.63
CA LYS A 219 -22.34 5.50 11.46
C LYS A 219 -22.69 4.51 10.36
N TYR A 220 -21.96 3.39 10.29
CA TYR A 220 -22.03 2.42 9.20
C TYR A 220 -22.67 1.09 9.62
N GLN A 221 -22.75 0.79 10.92
CA GLN A 221 -23.42 -0.40 11.46
C GLN A 221 -24.94 -0.43 11.18
N ASN A 222 -25.58 0.73 10.98
CA ASN A 222 -27.01 0.79 10.64
C ASN A 222 -27.29 0.77 9.13
N ALA A 223 -26.26 0.91 8.28
CA ALA A 223 -26.43 0.83 6.83
C ALA A 223 -26.60 -0.63 6.34
N THR A 224 -26.04 -1.59 7.07
CA THR A 224 -26.07 -3.02 6.72
C THR A 224 -27.44 -3.68 6.94
N SER A 225 -28.33 -3.07 7.74
CA SER A 225 -29.70 -3.56 7.97
C SER A 225 -30.72 -3.07 6.94
N SER A 226 -30.39 -2.06 6.13
CA SER A 226 -31.33 -1.41 5.21
C SER A 226 -30.88 -1.37 3.74
N GLN A 227 -29.71 -1.92 3.42
CA GLN A 227 -29.20 -2.01 2.03
C GLN A 227 -28.81 -3.43 1.58
N ALA A 228 -29.16 -4.48 2.34
CA ALA A 228 -29.12 -5.86 1.85
C ALA A 228 -30.24 -6.22 0.84
N ALA A 229 -31.03 -5.23 0.41
CA ALA A 229 -32.07 -5.38 -0.61
C ALA A 229 -31.92 -4.37 -1.76
N SER A 230 -30.69 -4.13 -2.24
CA SER A 230 -30.49 -3.69 -3.62
C SER A 230 -29.02 -3.84 -3.99
N SER A 231 -28.73 -4.77 -4.92
CA SER A 231 -27.43 -5.03 -5.54
C SER A 231 -26.56 -6.12 -4.87
N ALA A 232 -27.17 -7.26 -4.54
CA ALA A 232 -26.50 -8.54 -4.75
C ALA A 232 -26.76 -8.98 -6.20
N LEU A 233 -25.69 -9.00 -6.99
CA LEU A 233 -25.46 -9.84 -8.16
C LEU A 233 -26.62 -10.79 -8.52
N THR A 234 -27.40 -10.39 -9.53
CA THR A 234 -28.28 -11.29 -10.28
C THR A 234 -27.46 -12.41 -10.91
N LYS A 235 -27.45 -13.54 -10.23
CA LYS A 235 -27.18 -14.87 -10.80
C LYS A 235 -28.44 -15.28 -11.58
N PRO A 236 -28.41 -15.44 -12.91
CA PRO A 236 -29.56 -15.97 -13.61
C PRO A 236 -29.55 -17.49 -13.44
N GLU A 237 -30.35 -18.00 -12.50
CA GLU A 237 -30.70 -19.42 -12.42
C GLU A 237 -31.98 -19.66 -13.26
N PRO A 238 -32.05 -20.75 -14.04
CA PRO A 238 -32.87 -20.82 -15.24
C PRO A 238 -34.34 -21.09 -14.93
N SER A 239 -35.21 -20.27 -15.50
CA SER A 239 -36.65 -20.50 -15.54
C SER A 239 -36.96 -21.71 -16.42
N LYS A 240 -37.52 -22.75 -15.80
CA LYS A 240 -38.26 -23.82 -16.49
C LYS A 240 -39.36 -23.21 -17.38
N PRO A 241 -39.50 -23.61 -18.65
CA PRO A 241 -40.72 -23.33 -19.40
C PRO A 241 -41.78 -24.42 -19.11
N ALA A 242 -42.99 -23.97 -18.80
CA ALA A 242 -44.20 -24.77 -18.84
C ALA A 242 -44.53 -25.18 -20.28
N VAL A 243 -44.91 -26.44 -20.45
CA VAL A 243 -45.26 -27.10 -21.71
C VAL A 243 -46.69 -26.76 -22.11
N SER A 244 -46.90 -26.28 -23.33
CA SER A 244 -47.99 -26.74 -24.22
C SER A 244 -47.76 -26.31 -25.67
N PRO A 245 -48.29 -27.09 -26.64
CA PRO A 245 -47.56 -27.42 -27.86
C PRO A 245 -48.06 -26.63 -29.08
N GLN A 246 -47.13 -26.15 -29.90
CA GLN A 246 -47.43 -25.74 -31.28
C GLN A 246 -46.34 -26.22 -32.25
N PRO A 247 -46.72 -26.44 -33.51
CA PRO A 247 -46.22 -27.52 -34.35
C PRO A 247 -44.89 -27.19 -35.03
N ILE A 248 -44.10 -28.23 -35.26
CA ILE A 248 -42.82 -28.24 -35.95
C ILE A 248 -42.96 -27.67 -37.38
N PRO A 249 -42.06 -26.75 -37.78
CA PRO A 249 -41.51 -26.85 -39.12
C PRO A 249 -39.98 -26.66 -39.15
N LYS A 250 -39.33 -27.65 -39.77
CA LYS A 250 -38.12 -27.57 -40.61
C LYS A 250 -36.87 -26.87 -40.06
N GLN A 251 -36.00 -27.73 -39.53
CA GLN A 251 -34.54 -27.76 -39.68
C GLN A 251 -33.96 -26.76 -40.70
N GLU A 252 -33.25 -25.74 -40.18
CA GLU A 252 -32.23 -24.96 -40.89
C GLU A 252 -30.86 -25.21 -40.22
N GLU A 253 -29.84 -25.27 -41.07
CA GLU A 253 -28.44 -25.61 -40.80
C GLU A 253 -27.73 -24.66 -39.82
N PRO A 254 -26.63 -25.11 -39.18
CA PRO A 254 -25.93 -24.33 -38.17
C PRO A 254 -25.19 -23.14 -38.80
N LYS A 255 -25.57 -21.92 -38.39
CA LYS A 255 -24.80 -20.70 -38.70
C LYS A 255 -23.49 -20.68 -37.91
N LEU A 256 -22.41 -20.51 -38.67
CA LEU A 256 -21.04 -20.28 -38.24
C LEU A 256 -20.93 -19.22 -37.13
N VAL A 257 -20.14 -19.57 -36.12
CA VAL A 257 -19.58 -18.66 -35.11
C VAL A 257 -18.78 -17.57 -35.83
N VAL A 258 -19.24 -16.33 -35.71
CA VAL A 258 -18.49 -15.16 -36.20
C VAL A 258 -17.31 -14.92 -35.24
N PRO A 259 -16.05 -14.85 -35.72
CA PRO A 259 -14.90 -14.52 -34.89
C PRO A 259 -15.01 -13.09 -34.33
N PRO A 260 -14.45 -12.80 -33.14
CA PRO A 260 -14.41 -11.44 -32.62
C PRO A 260 -13.68 -10.53 -33.60
N THR A 261 -14.38 -9.52 -34.09
CA THR A 261 -13.82 -8.48 -34.94
C THR A 261 -12.79 -7.70 -34.12
N ILE A 262 -11.51 -7.90 -34.43
CA ILE A 262 -10.39 -7.11 -33.90
C ILE A 262 -10.63 -5.67 -34.36
N ARG A 263 -11.10 -4.80 -33.45
CA ARG A 263 -11.13 -3.36 -33.74
C ARG A 263 -9.67 -2.88 -33.80
N PRO A 264 -9.24 -2.23 -34.89
CA PRO A 264 -7.88 -1.71 -34.98
C PRO A 264 -7.64 -0.70 -33.86
N LYS A 265 -6.51 -0.84 -33.14
CA LYS A 265 -6.10 0.11 -32.10
C LYS A 265 -5.95 1.51 -32.73
N PRO A 266 -6.43 2.57 -32.06
CA PRO A 266 -6.31 3.94 -32.57
C PRO A 266 -4.84 4.36 -32.63
N THR A 267 -4.45 5.06 -33.69
CA THR A 267 -3.09 5.59 -33.83
C THR A 267 -2.86 6.82 -32.94
N PRO A 268 -1.62 7.15 -32.58
CA PRO A 268 -1.31 8.37 -31.83
C PRO A 268 -1.91 9.65 -32.44
N GLN A 269 -1.95 9.74 -33.78
CA GLN A 269 -2.57 10.88 -34.46
C GLN A 269 -4.10 10.93 -34.25
N GLN A 270 -4.78 9.78 -34.24
CA GLN A 270 -6.22 9.71 -33.97
C GLN A 270 -6.55 10.10 -32.53
N ILE A 271 -5.72 9.67 -31.57
CA ILE A 271 -5.84 10.03 -30.15
C ILE A 271 -5.64 11.54 -29.97
N LYS A 272 -4.60 12.11 -30.59
CA LYS A 272 -4.36 13.56 -30.58
C LYS A 272 -5.57 14.34 -31.10
N SER A 273 -6.10 13.98 -32.27
CA SER A 273 -7.26 14.65 -32.85
C SER A 273 -8.50 14.53 -31.96
N GLN A 274 -8.70 13.38 -31.30
CA GLN A 274 -9.80 13.20 -30.35
C GLN A 274 -9.67 14.14 -29.14
N ILE A 275 -8.48 14.25 -28.55
CA ILE A 275 -8.23 15.18 -27.43
C ILE A 275 -8.41 16.63 -27.88
N GLU A 276 -7.82 17.03 -28.99
CA GLU A 276 -7.93 18.42 -29.49
C GLU A 276 -9.37 18.81 -29.88
N SER A 277 -10.24 17.84 -30.16
CA SER A 277 -11.67 18.07 -30.40
C SER A 277 -12.50 18.25 -29.12
N GLN A 278 -12.03 17.71 -27.99
CA GLN A 278 -12.74 17.71 -26.71
C GLN A 278 -12.31 18.84 -25.78
N PHE A 279 -11.04 19.27 -25.89
CA PHE A 279 -10.46 20.26 -24.99
C PHE A 279 -10.23 21.60 -25.71
N LYS A 280 -10.57 22.70 -25.02
CA LYS A 280 -10.40 24.05 -25.55
C LYS A 280 -8.92 24.45 -25.54
N LYS A 281 -8.51 25.20 -26.56
CA LYS A 281 -7.20 25.84 -26.64
C LYS A 281 -7.30 27.33 -26.32
N ASP A 282 -6.24 27.90 -25.74
CA ASP A 282 -6.07 29.34 -25.55
C ASP A 282 -5.72 30.04 -26.88
N ALA A 283 -5.53 31.36 -26.83
CA ALA A 283 -5.20 32.17 -28.01
C ALA A 283 -3.82 31.83 -28.60
N GLU A 284 -2.96 31.21 -27.79
CA GLU A 284 -1.61 30.77 -28.11
C GLU A 284 -1.55 29.31 -28.60
N GLY A 285 -2.69 28.61 -28.63
CA GLY A 285 -2.83 27.24 -29.12
C GLY A 285 -2.53 26.14 -28.09
N ASN A 286 -2.37 26.47 -26.81
CA ASN A 286 -2.15 25.52 -25.73
C ASN A 286 -3.48 25.02 -25.15
N LEU A 287 -3.47 23.80 -24.61
CA LEU A 287 -4.64 23.22 -23.95
C LEU A 287 -4.87 23.90 -22.60
N VAL A 288 -6.08 24.43 -22.38
CA VAL A 288 -6.43 25.20 -21.17
C VAL A 288 -6.61 24.29 -19.94
N ASP A 289 -7.13 23.09 -20.15
CA ASP A 289 -7.43 22.11 -19.10
C ASP A 289 -6.49 20.90 -19.22
N ILE A 290 -5.25 21.05 -18.73
CA ILE A 290 -4.24 19.99 -18.81
C ILE A 290 -4.59 18.80 -17.92
N GLU A 291 -5.16 19.03 -16.74
CA GLU A 291 -5.56 17.96 -15.82
C GLU A 291 -6.65 17.07 -16.44
N GLY A 292 -7.65 17.68 -17.09
CA GLY A 292 -8.66 16.95 -17.84
C GLY A 292 -8.09 16.17 -19.03
N VAL A 293 -7.10 16.75 -19.74
CA VAL A 293 -6.42 16.06 -20.86
C VAL A 293 -5.64 14.83 -20.37
N MET A 294 -4.87 14.95 -19.30
CA MET A 294 -4.10 13.84 -18.72
C MET A 294 -5.03 12.73 -18.24
N THR A 295 -6.15 13.09 -17.60
CA THR A 295 -7.19 12.14 -17.19
C THR A 295 -7.74 11.39 -18.41
N LYS A 296 -8.03 12.10 -19.50
CA LYS A 296 -8.58 11.48 -20.71
C LYS A 296 -7.59 10.56 -21.43
N LEU A 297 -6.31 10.91 -21.41
CA LEU A 297 -5.25 10.05 -21.94
C LEU A 297 -5.09 8.78 -21.09
N GLY A 298 -5.22 8.88 -19.75
CA GLY A 298 -5.28 7.72 -18.86
C GLY A 298 -6.42 6.77 -19.19
N GLU A 299 -7.65 7.28 -19.34
CA GLU A 299 -8.81 6.48 -19.74
C GLU A 299 -8.61 5.78 -21.10
N LEU A 300 -7.99 6.47 -22.07
CA LEU A 300 -7.70 5.91 -23.38
C LEU A 300 -6.58 4.86 -23.33
N ALA A 301 -5.59 5.02 -22.46
CA ALA A 301 -4.53 4.06 -22.23
C ALA A 301 -5.09 2.74 -21.69
N GLU A 302 -5.98 2.81 -20.70
CA GLU A 302 -6.67 1.65 -20.13
C GLU A 302 -7.59 0.99 -21.16
N LYS A 303 -8.44 1.77 -21.83
CA LYS A 303 -9.42 1.26 -22.81
C LYS A 303 -8.76 0.54 -23.99
N ASN A 304 -7.56 0.96 -24.39
CA ASN A 304 -6.84 0.36 -25.53
C ASN A 304 -5.72 -0.59 -25.10
N ASN A 305 -5.56 -0.81 -23.79
CA ASN A 305 -4.46 -1.56 -23.18
C ASN A 305 -3.11 -1.15 -23.80
N ASP A 306 -2.82 0.16 -23.78
CA ASP A 306 -1.59 0.75 -24.30
C ASP A 306 -1.14 1.91 -23.40
N PRO A 307 -0.21 1.67 -22.45
CA PRO A 307 0.24 2.68 -21.49
C PRO A 307 0.92 3.88 -22.15
N LYS A 308 1.45 3.73 -23.38
CA LYS A 308 2.11 4.83 -24.10
C LYS A 308 1.15 5.97 -24.44
N ILE A 309 -0.16 5.72 -24.41
CA ILE A 309 -1.19 6.74 -24.61
C ILE A 309 -1.18 7.77 -23.47
N ALA A 310 -0.93 7.34 -22.24
CA ALA A 310 -0.87 8.24 -21.08
C ALA A 310 0.32 9.20 -21.17
N ASP A 311 1.43 8.75 -21.75
CA ASP A 311 2.69 9.52 -21.89
C ASP A 311 2.74 10.38 -23.17
N MET A 312 1.62 10.52 -23.89
CA MET A 312 1.55 11.28 -25.13
C MET A 312 1.70 12.79 -24.94
N ILE A 313 1.61 13.29 -23.71
CA ILE A 313 1.87 14.69 -23.37
C ILE A 313 2.92 14.76 -22.27
N TYR A 314 3.88 15.66 -22.44
CA TYR A 314 4.92 15.94 -21.44
C TYR A 314 5.09 17.45 -21.29
N PHE A 315 5.66 17.87 -20.16
CA PHE A 315 6.01 19.26 -19.92
C PHE A 315 7.43 19.54 -20.42
N ASP A 316 7.57 20.46 -21.39
CA ASP A 316 8.87 20.95 -21.85
C ASP A 316 9.32 22.11 -20.96
N GLU A 317 10.27 21.83 -20.06
CA GLU A 317 10.81 22.82 -19.13
C GLU A 317 11.46 24.02 -19.81
N LYS A 318 12.01 23.86 -21.03
CA LYS A 318 12.69 24.94 -21.75
C LYS A 318 11.71 25.96 -22.31
N GLU A 319 10.55 25.49 -22.74
CA GLU A 319 9.50 26.34 -23.31
C GLU A 319 8.38 26.64 -22.30
N SER A 320 8.44 26.03 -21.10
CA SER A 320 7.42 26.12 -20.06
C SER A 320 6.01 25.80 -20.58
N LYS A 321 5.90 24.77 -21.45
CA LYS A 321 4.66 24.39 -22.14
C LYS A 321 4.52 22.88 -22.26
N PHE A 322 3.27 22.41 -22.28
CA PHE A 322 2.95 21.01 -22.54
C PHE A 322 3.02 20.71 -24.05
N LYS A 323 3.76 19.66 -24.41
CA LYS A 323 3.97 19.22 -25.79
C LYS A 323 3.54 17.77 -25.99
N TRP A 324 3.17 17.47 -27.22
CA TRP A 324 2.86 16.11 -27.66
C TRP A 324 4.15 15.31 -27.90
N ASN A 325 4.21 14.11 -27.33
CA ASN A 325 5.25 13.10 -27.56
C ASN A 325 4.72 12.06 -28.56
N ILE A 326 4.74 12.39 -29.85
CA ILE A 326 4.17 11.56 -30.94
C ILE A 326 5.24 11.17 -31.94
#